data_AF-A0A964C3S0-F1
#
_entry.id   AF-A0A964C3S0-F1
#
_cell.length_a   1.000
_cell.length_b   1.000
_cell.length_c   1.000
_cell.angle_alpha   90.00
_cell.angle_beta   90.00
_cell.angle_gamma   90.00
#
_symmetry.space_group_name_H-M   'P 1'
#
loop_
_entity.id
_entity.type
_entity.pdbx_description
1 polymer ?
#
loop_
_entity_poly.entity_id
_entity_poly.type
_entity_poly.pdbx_seq_one_letter_code
_entity_poly.pdbx_strand_id
1 'polypeptide(L)'
;MNTVKSRILIQLLLVVLPGFCASAVCAYYLVPEWAALTASYQNYRRVSASPSATSKEILIAKTAQEIHRINCFAEGVGLLLGGIIVSIGIQGICILPQKPLDGS
;
A
#
# COMPACT_ATOMS: atom_id res chain seq x y z
N MET A 1 -30.22 -2.62 19.37
CA MET A 1 -29.26 -1.85 18.55
C MET A 1 -29.93 -1.51 17.22
N ASN A 2 -30.03 -0.24 16.82
CA ASN A 2 -30.67 0.14 15.54
C ASN A 2 -30.00 -0.60 14.37
N THR A 3 -30.79 -1.24 13.50
CA THR A 3 -30.30 -2.06 12.37
C THR A 3 -29.31 -1.29 11.49
N VAL A 4 -29.51 0.02 11.29
CA VAL A 4 -28.57 0.90 10.58
C VAL A 4 -27.25 1.06 11.34
N LYS A 5 -27.29 1.33 12.65
CA LYS A 5 -26.07 1.45 13.49
C LYS A 5 -25.26 0.15 13.48
N SER A 6 -25.93 -1.00 13.51
CA SER A 6 -25.30 -2.32 13.41
C SER A 6 -24.58 -2.50 12.07
N ARG A 7 -25.24 -2.13 10.95
CA ARG A 7 -24.64 -2.21 9.60
C ARG A 7 -23.43 -1.30 9.43
N ILE A 8 -23.50 -0.07 9.96
CA ILE A 8 -22.37 0.86 9.97
C ILE A 8 -21.20 0.26 10.75
N LEU A 9 -21.47 -0.26 11.96
CA LEU A 9 -20.43 -0.86 12.79
C LEU A 9 -19.77 -2.07 12.09
N ILE A 10 -20.57 -2.91 11.43
CA ILE A 10 -20.06 -4.05 10.66
C ILE A 10 -19.19 -3.58 9.50
N GLN A 11 -19.60 -2.58 8.73
CA GLN A 11 -18.79 -2.05 7.63
C GLN A 11 -17.49 -1.39 8.11
N LEU A 12 -17.54 -0.67 9.23
CA LEU A 12 -16.35 -0.09 9.84
C LEU A 12 -15.36 -1.17 10.28
N LEU A 13 -15.84 -2.21 10.97
CA LEU A 13 -14.97 -3.25 11.54
C LEU A 13 -14.46 -4.25 10.50
N LEU A 14 -15.27 -4.61 9.50
CA LEU A 14 -14.92 -5.69 8.55
C LEU A 14 -14.36 -5.19 7.23
N VAL A 15 -14.52 -3.90 6.89
CA VAL A 15 -14.08 -3.37 5.59
C VAL A 15 -13.15 -2.19 5.77
N VAL A 16 -13.61 -1.13 6.45
CA VAL A 16 -12.84 0.12 6.56
C VAL A 16 -11.58 -0.09 7.40
N LEU A 17 -11.72 -0.67 8.59
CA LEU A 17 -10.58 -0.86 9.50
C LEU A 17 -9.52 -1.80 8.90
N PRO A 18 -9.85 -3.00 8.37
CA PRO A 18 -8.85 -3.87 7.75
C PRO A 18 -8.18 -3.24 6.53
N GLY A 19 -8.95 -2.57 5.65
CA GLY A 19 -8.39 -1.87 4.50
C GLY A 19 -7.43 -0.75 4.91
N PHE A 20 -7.79 0.02 5.95
CA PHE A 20 -6.95 1.08 6.48
C PHE A 20 -5.67 0.53 7.11
N CYS A 21 -5.78 -0.53 7.91
CA CYS A 21 -4.62 -1.20 8.50
C CYS A 21 -3.67 -1.73 7.42
N ALA A 22 -4.19 -2.40 6.38
CA ALA A 22 -3.39 -2.88 5.26
C ALA A 22 -2.67 -1.71 4.55
N SER A 23 -3.38 -0.64 4.22
CA SER A 23 -2.77 0.57 3.64
C SER A 23 -1.71 1.18 4.55
N ALA A 24 -1.96 1.30 5.84
CA ALA A 24 -1.03 1.91 6.79
C ALA A 24 0.26 1.09 6.93
N VAL A 25 0.15 -0.24 6.99
CA VAL A 25 1.30 -1.14 7.01
C VAL A 25 2.12 -1.00 5.73
N CYS A 26 1.47 -0.99 4.56
CA CYS A 26 2.18 -0.81 3.31
C CYS A 26 2.86 0.56 3.19
N ALA A 27 2.17 1.64 3.59
CA ALA A 27 2.78 2.98 3.64
C ALA A 27 4.01 3.01 4.56
N TYR A 28 3.95 2.32 5.70
CA TYR A 28 5.05 2.26 6.66
C TYR A 28 6.31 1.60 6.06
N TYR A 29 6.16 0.50 5.32
CA TYR A 29 7.28 -0.19 4.68
C TYR A 29 7.71 0.41 3.34
N LEU A 30 6.83 1.14 2.65
CA LEU A 30 7.13 1.77 1.37
C LEU A 30 8.28 2.79 1.47
N VAL A 31 8.29 3.60 2.51
CA VAL A 31 9.31 4.65 2.71
C VAL A 31 10.73 4.09 2.86
N PRO A 32 11.01 3.14 3.77
CA PRO A 32 12.35 2.56 3.89
C PRO A 32 12.77 1.77 2.65
N GLU A 33 11.85 1.04 2.00
CA GLU A 33 12.15 0.33 0.74
C GLU A 33 12.50 1.31 -0.38
N TRP A 34 11.81 2.44 -0.49
CA TRP A 34 12.13 3.49 -1.46
C TRP A 34 13.53 4.08 -1.23
N ALA A 35 13.90 4.31 0.03
CA ALA A 35 15.24 4.78 0.39
C ALA A 35 16.33 3.76 0.03
N ALA A 36 16.10 2.47 0.35
CA ALA A 36 17.01 1.38 0.01
C ALA A 36 17.14 1.15 -1.50
N LEU A 37 16.04 1.28 -2.24
CA LEU A 37 16.01 1.28 -3.70
C LEU A 37 16.88 2.40 -4.27
N THR A 38 16.72 3.61 -3.75
CA THR A 38 17.48 4.78 -4.20
C THR A 38 18.98 4.59 -3.98
N ALA A 39 19.37 4.11 -2.80
CA ALA A 39 20.77 3.80 -2.48
C ALA A 39 21.33 2.69 -3.38
N SER A 40 20.58 1.60 -3.57
CA SER A 40 20.98 0.48 -4.43
C SER A 40 21.08 0.88 -5.90
N TYR A 41 20.19 1.73 -6.38
CA TYR A 41 20.25 2.29 -7.73
C TYR A 41 21.49 3.16 -7.93
N GLN A 42 21.81 4.05 -6.97
CA GLN A 42 23.04 4.84 -7.03
C GLN A 42 24.28 3.95 -7.01
N ASN A 43 24.27 2.86 -6.24
CA ASN A 43 25.35 1.89 -6.22
C ASN A 43 25.53 1.19 -7.59
N TYR A 44 24.44 0.68 -8.16
CA TYR A 44 24.43 0.09 -9.49
C TYR A 44 24.99 1.06 -10.53
N ARG A 45 24.54 2.33 -10.54
CA ARG A 45 25.05 3.35 -11.47
C ARG A 45 26.56 3.55 -11.33
N ARG A 46 27.07 3.61 -10.11
CA ARG A 46 28.51 3.78 -9.84
C ARG A 46 29.33 2.59 -10.33
N VAL A 47 28.87 1.36 -10.03
CA VAL A 47 29.55 0.13 -10.46
C VAL A 47 29.50 -0.01 -11.98
N SER A 48 28.36 0.26 -12.62
CA SER A 48 28.22 0.19 -14.08
C SER A 48 29.04 1.23 -14.85
N ALA A 49 29.35 2.36 -14.22
CA ALA A 49 30.16 3.41 -14.82
C ALA A 49 31.66 3.21 -14.59
N SER A 50 32.06 2.26 -13.74
CA SER A 50 33.46 1.99 -13.46
C SER A 50 34.12 1.22 -14.61
N PRO A 51 35.21 1.71 -15.21
CA PRO A 51 35.92 1.01 -16.27
C PRO A 51 36.52 -0.34 -15.84
N SER A 52 36.72 -0.52 -14.52
CA SER A 52 37.32 -1.72 -13.94
C SER A 52 36.28 -2.70 -13.37
N ALA A 53 34.99 -2.40 -13.45
CA ALA A 53 33.95 -3.27 -12.91
C ALA A 53 33.80 -4.55 -13.75
N THR A 54 33.80 -5.68 -13.07
CA THR A 54 33.52 -6.98 -13.69
C THR A 54 32.03 -7.15 -13.96
N SER A 55 31.68 -7.95 -14.97
CA SER A 55 30.28 -8.28 -15.27
C SER A 55 29.54 -8.88 -14.06
N LYS A 56 30.27 -9.61 -13.19
CA LYS A 56 29.71 -10.18 -11.96
C LYS A 56 29.32 -9.10 -10.95
N GLU A 57 30.16 -8.09 -10.74
CA GLU A 57 29.87 -6.97 -9.84
C GLU A 57 28.68 -6.14 -10.34
N ILE A 58 28.62 -5.89 -11.65
CA ILE A 58 27.48 -5.21 -12.28
C ILE A 58 26.20 -6.01 -12.08
N LEU A 59 26.24 -7.33 -12.27
CA LEU A 59 25.08 -8.21 -12.08
C LEU A 59 24.60 -8.21 -10.62
N ILE A 60 25.51 -8.33 -9.65
CA ILE A 60 25.17 -8.29 -8.22
C ILE A 60 24.50 -6.96 -7.86
N ALA A 61 25.08 -5.84 -8.30
CA ALA A 61 24.55 -4.52 -8.02
C ALA A 61 23.16 -4.31 -8.67
N LYS A 62 22.97 -4.84 -9.89
CA LYS A 62 21.66 -4.83 -10.57
C LYS A 62 20.62 -5.63 -9.78
N THR A 63 20.93 -6.88 -9.42
CA THR A 63 20.00 -7.74 -8.68
C THR A 63 19.60 -7.13 -7.33
N ALA A 64 20.54 -6.50 -6.62
CA ALA A 64 20.24 -5.81 -5.37
C ALA A 64 19.20 -4.68 -5.54
N GLN A 65 19.33 -3.86 -6.59
CA GLN A 65 18.34 -2.83 -6.91
C GLN A 65 16.98 -3.43 -7.29
N GLU A 66 16.95 -4.48 -8.11
CA GLU A 66 15.70 -5.10 -8.56
C GLU A 66 14.86 -5.64 -7.40
N ILE A 67 15.49 -6.21 -6.37
CA ILE A 67 14.80 -6.70 -5.16
C ILE A 67 14.04 -5.56 -4.49
N HIS A 68 14.70 -4.43 -4.21
CA HIS A 68 14.05 -3.27 -3.61
C HIS A 68 12.99 -2.66 -4.53
N ARG A 69 13.14 -2.75 -5.86
CA ARG A 69 12.12 -2.26 -6.79
C ARG A 69 10.84 -3.09 -6.71
N ILE A 70 10.98 -4.41 -6.61
CA ILE A 70 9.83 -5.33 -6.47
C ILE A 70 9.14 -5.13 -5.12
N ASN A 71 9.90 -5.03 -4.03
CA ASN A 71 9.34 -4.76 -2.71
C ASN A 71 8.57 -3.43 -2.69
N CYS A 72 9.20 -2.36 -3.16
CA CYS A 72 8.57 -1.05 -3.24
C CYS A 72 7.31 -1.04 -4.12
N PHE A 73 7.31 -1.82 -5.21
CA PHE A 73 6.12 -2.00 -6.04
C PHE A 73 5.01 -2.74 -5.28
N ALA A 74 5.34 -3.83 -4.59
CA ALA A 74 4.38 -4.61 -3.81
C ALA A 74 3.73 -3.75 -2.71
N GLU A 75 4.54 -2.98 -1.98
CA GLU A 75 4.02 -2.05 -0.96
C GLU A 75 3.17 -0.94 -1.59
N GLY A 76 3.57 -0.40 -2.74
CA GLY A 76 2.78 0.61 -3.46
C GLY A 76 1.42 0.08 -3.91
N VAL A 77 1.37 -1.16 -4.42
CA VAL A 77 0.12 -1.83 -4.80
C VAL A 77 -0.73 -2.13 -3.56
N GLY A 78 -0.14 -2.65 -2.48
CA GLY A 78 -0.84 -2.94 -1.23
C GLY A 78 -1.47 -1.68 -0.61
N LEU A 79 -0.73 -0.58 -0.61
CA LEU A 79 -1.22 0.74 -0.19
C LEU A 79 -2.47 1.16 -0.96
N LEU A 80 -2.42 1.06 -2.30
CA LEU A 80 -3.50 1.47 -3.18
C LEU A 80 -4.72 0.55 -3.07
N LEU A 81 -4.52 -0.77 -3.01
CA LEU A 81 -5.60 -1.74 -2.82
C LEU A 81 -6.31 -1.54 -1.48
N GLY A 82 -5.57 -1.34 -0.38
CA GLY A 82 -6.18 -1.01 0.91
C GLY A 82 -6.99 0.29 0.85
N GLY A 83 -6.51 1.30 0.12
CA GLY A 83 -7.20 2.59 -0.05
C GLY A 83 -8.51 2.44 -0.83
N ILE A 84 -8.53 1.58 -1.84
CA ILE A 84 -9.74 1.22 -2.59
C ILE A 84 -10.75 0.52 -1.65
N ILE A 85 -10.29 -0.44 -0.84
CA ILE A 85 -11.16 -1.16 0.11
C ILE A 85 -11.78 -0.20 1.14
N VAL A 86 -10.97 0.71 1.69
CA VAL A 86 -11.44 1.77 2.60
C VAL A 86 -12.52 2.62 1.93
N SER A 87 -12.27 3.05 0.69
CA SER A 87 -13.19 3.88 -0.09
C SER A 87 -14.53 3.17 -0.34
N ILE A 88 -14.49 1.88 -0.71
CA ILE A 88 -15.68 1.04 -0.87
C ILE A 88 -16.46 0.94 0.44
N GLY A 89 -15.77 0.71 1.57
CA GLY A 89 -16.38 0.64 2.89
C GLY A 89 -17.09 1.95 3.28
N ILE A 90 -16.44 3.08 3.08
CA ILE A 90 -17.02 4.41 3.34
C ILE A 90 -18.20 4.68 2.42
N GLN A 91 -18.07 4.40 1.12
CA GLN A 91 -19.17 4.55 0.17
C GLN A 91 -20.37 3.70 0.59
N GLY A 92 -20.13 2.45 1.02
CA GLY A 92 -21.15 1.56 1.54
C GLY A 92 -21.90 2.14 2.74
N ILE A 93 -21.22 2.89 3.62
CA ILE A 93 -21.84 3.58 4.76
C ILE A 93 -22.68 4.78 4.29
N CYS A 94 -22.15 5.57 3.35
CA CYS A 94 -22.80 6.79 2.87
C CYS A 94 -24.12 6.52 2.12
N ILE A 95 -24.25 5.37 1.46
CA ILE A 95 -25.46 4.99 0.71
C ILE A 95 -26.51 4.25 1.55
N LEU A 96 -26.25 3.98 2.84
CA LEU A 96 -27.22 3.29 3.68
C LEU A 96 -28.49 4.16 3.84
N PRO A 97 -29.68 3.61 3.55
CA PRO A 97 -30.92 4.34 3.76
C PRO A 97 -31.08 4.68 5.23
N GLN A 98 -31.10 5.97 5.54
CA GLN A 98 -31.52 6.45 6.84
C GLN A 98 -33.03 6.28 6.89
N LYS A 99 -33.51 5.50 7.86
CA LYS A 99 -34.96 5.29 8.08
C LYS A 99 -35.66 6.65 8.01
N PRO A 100 -36.75 6.82 7.22
CA PRO A 100 -37.55 8.03 7.29
C PRO A 100 -38.02 8.18 8.74
N LEU A 101 -37.68 9.30 9.37
CA LEU A 101 -38.30 9.73 10.61
C LEU A 101 -39.53 10.53 10.22
N ASP A 102 -40.66 10.11 10.79
CA ASP A 102 -42.02 10.66 10.67
C ASP A 102 -42.70 10.36 9.31
N GLY A 103 -43.93 9.87 9.22
CA GLY A 103 -45.07 9.81 10.13
C GLY A 103 -46.33 9.95 9.26
N SER A 104 -47.43 9.29 9.65
CA SER A 104 -48.77 9.23 9.01
C SER A 104 -48.90 8.52 7.66
#